data_AF-A0A8I2JZG5-F1
#
_entry.id   AF-A0A8I2JZG5-F1
#
_cell.length_a   1.000
_cell.length_b   1.000
_cell.length_c   1.000
_cell.angle_alpha   90.00
_cell.angle_beta   90.00
_cell.angle_gamma   90.00
#
_symmetry.space_group_name_H-M   'P 1'
#
loop_
_entity.id
_entity.type
_entity.pdbx_description
1 polymer ?
#
loop_
_entity_poly.entity_id
_entity_poly.type
_entity_poly.pdbx_seq_one_letter_code
_entity_poly.pdbx_strand_id
1 'polypeptide(L)'
;MDYALKERIGKPELFTGRKGELSYFLKWINDIKEEKSQSTAIMGRRKMGKTAIMERLFNITFFKNDGVIPFYYEIKEIKMWVGDFCVDFFLTFVYQYIAFKTRNIDYLKPLEKNDFDSIKEITRKEGFDDLTALIHSVEYSFTHEHVDILWNTVREAPLTIAHRKKEFIVQMIDEFQFLNAM
;
A
#
# COMPACT_ATOMS: atom_id res chain seq x y z
N MET A 1 12.87 12.70 -12.68
CA MET A 1 12.20 12.23 -11.45
C MET A 1 11.89 10.78 -11.70
N ASP A 2 12.47 9.88 -10.92
CA ASP A 2 12.14 8.46 -11.01
C ASP A 2 10.74 8.24 -10.43
N TYR A 3 10.03 7.22 -10.94
CA TYR A 3 8.65 6.91 -10.55
C TYR A 3 8.56 5.46 -10.09
N ALA A 4 8.03 5.26 -8.90
CA ALA A 4 7.88 3.96 -8.27
C ALA A 4 6.65 3.26 -8.84
N LEU A 5 5.54 4.00 -8.93
CA LEU A 5 4.34 3.63 -9.65
C LEU A 5 4.19 4.47 -10.93
N LYS A 6 3.78 3.81 -12.02
CA LYS A 6 3.43 4.50 -13.26
C LYS A 6 2.11 5.24 -13.08
N GLU A 7 2.14 6.57 -13.16
CA GLU A 7 0.94 7.40 -13.02
C GLU A 7 0.04 7.26 -14.26
N ARG A 8 -1.27 7.08 -14.07
CA ARG A 8 -2.27 6.92 -15.15
C ARG A 8 -2.42 8.16 -16.03
N ILE A 9 -2.01 9.32 -15.54
CA ILE A 9 -1.96 10.57 -16.31
C ILE A 9 -0.89 10.55 -17.42
N GLY A 10 -0.04 9.52 -17.46
CA GLY A 10 1.04 9.42 -18.43
C GLY A 10 2.24 10.25 -18.00
N LYS A 11 2.54 11.34 -18.73
CA LYS A 11 3.68 12.21 -18.41
C LYS A 11 3.36 13.08 -17.20
N PRO A 12 4.11 13.00 -16.09
CA PRO A 12 3.71 13.70 -14.87
C PRO A 12 3.79 15.22 -14.92
N GLU A 13 4.52 15.77 -15.89
CA GLU A 13 4.52 17.21 -16.21
C GLU A 13 3.14 17.72 -16.64
N LEU A 14 2.26 16.83 -17.11
CA LEU A 14 0.88 17.16 -17.49
C LEU A 14 -0.05 17.27 -16.28
N PHE A 15 0.41 16.93 -15.07
CA PHE A 15 -0.37 17.10 -13.85
C PHE A 15 -0.47 18.57 -13.46
N THR A 16 -1.58 19.20 -13.85
CA THR A 16 -1.85 20.63 -13.63
C THR A 16 -3.17 20.84 -12.89
N GLY A 17 -3.40 22.05 -12.37
CA GLY A 17 -4.69 22.44 -11.77
C GLY A 17 -5.01 21.85 -10.39
N ARG A 18 -4.11 21.06 -9.78
CA ARG A 18 -4.30 20.40 -8.47
C ARG A 18 -3.23 20.73 -7.43
N LYS A 19 -2.53 21.86 -7.60
CA LYS A 19 -1.40 22.25 -6.73
C LYS A 19 -1.85 22.46 -5.28
N GLY A 20 -3.04 23.01 -5.07
CA GLY A 20 -3.61 23.25 -3.74
C GLY A 20 -3.88 21.94 -3.00
N GLU A 21 -4.61 21.01 -3.63
CA GLU A 21 -4.90 19.70 -3.03
C GLU A 21 -3.63 18.90 -2.78
N LEU A 22 -2.70 18.88 -3.75
CA LEU A 22 -1.43 18.18 -3.57
C LEU A 22 -0.62 18.77 -2.41
N SER A 23 -0.56 20.10 -2.28
CA SER A 23 0.16 20.75 -1.17
C SER A 23 -0.48 20.44 0.18
N TYR A 24 -1.81 20.42 0.24
CA TYR A 24 -2.55 20.02 1.44
C TYR A 24 -2.22 18.58 1.85
N PHE A 25 -2.28 17.63 0.92
CA PHE A 25 -2.02 16.23 1.23
C PHE A 25 -0.54 15.96 1.56
N LEU A 26 0.40 16.67 0.92
CA LEU A 26 1.82 16.56 1.28
C LEU A 26 2.08 17.09 2.69
N LYS A 27 1.43 18.18 3.09
CA LYS A 27 1.48 18.65 4.48
C LYS A 27 0.87 17.61 5.42
N TRP A 28 -0.31 17.10 5.08
CA TRP A 28 -0.97 16.03 5.84
C TRP A 28 -0.08 14.79 6.00
N ILE A 29 0.68 14.38 4.98
CA ILE A 29 1.66 13.28 5.12
C ILE A 29 2.80 13.66 6.07
N ASN A 30 3.34 14.88 5.96
CA ASN A 30 4.42 15.33 6.85
C ASN A 30 4.00 15.35 8.32
N ASP A 31 2.76 15.77 8.58
CA ASP A 31 2.17 15.91 9.91
C ASP A 31 1.91 14.54 10.59
N ILE A 32 2.02 13.41 9.86
CA ILE A 32 1.89 12.04 10.43
C ILE A 32 2.95 11.78 11.49
N LYS A 33 4.19 12.25 11.28
CA LYS A 33 5.30 12.05 12.22
C LYS A 33 5.09 12.76 13.56
N GLU A 34 4.23 13.77 13.56
CA GLU A 34 3.83 14.53 14.74
C GLU A 34 2.48 14.04 15.30
N GLU A 35 1.93 12.95 14.76
CA GLU A 35 0.65 12.35 15.15
C GLU A 35 -0.54 13.31 15.04
N LYS A 36 -0.43 14.33 14.17
CA LYS A 36 -1.47 15.36 13.96
C LYS A 36 -2.47 14.99 12.87
N SER A 37 -2.11 14.06 12.01
CA SER A 37 -2.88 13.71 10.82
C SER A 37 -3.99 12.72 11.12
N GLN A 38 -5.20 13.03 10.63
CA GLN A 38 -6.38 12.17 10.77
C GLN A 38 -6.74 11.47 9.46
N SER A 39 -7.46 10.35 9.55
CA SER A 39 -8.00 9.65 8.39
C SER A 39 -8.82 10.60 7.51
N THR A 40 -8.47 10.69 6.23
CA THR A 40 -9.04 11.66 5.29
C THR A 40 -9.56 10.95 4.05
N ALA A 41 -10.77 11.29 3.63
CA ALA A 41 -11.38 10.76 2.41
C ALA A 41 -11.31 11.79 1.27
N ILE A 42 -10.83 11.37 0.09
CA ILE A 42 -10.85 12.18 -1.13
C ILE A 42 -12.12 11.86 -1.92
N MET A 43 -13.10 12.75 -1.85
CA MET A 43 -14.39 12.57 -2.53
C MET A 43 -14.49 13.43 -3.80
N GLY A 44 -15.13 12.88 -4.83
CA GLY A 44 -15.37 13.61 -6.09
C GLY A 44 -15.91 12.69 -7.18
N ARG A 45 -16.45 13.27 -8.25
CA ARG A 45 -17.00 12.51 -9.39
C ARG A 45 -15.94 11.63 -10.07
N ARG A 46 -16.40 10.62 -10.83
CA ARG A 46 -15.53 9.81 -11.69
C ARG A 46 -14.75 10.71 -12.65
N LYS A 47 -13.51 10.32 -12.98
CA LYS A 47 -12.59 11.05 -13.89
C LYS A 47 -12.16 12.45 -13.43
N MET A 48 -12.27 12.77 -12.14
CA MET A 48 -11.79 14.05 -11.57
C MET A 48 -10.30 14.05 -11.21
N GLY A 49 -9.57 12.95 -11.48
CA GLY A 49 -8.14 12.84 -11.19
C GLY A 49 -7.79 12.47 -9.74
N LYS A 50 -8.71 11.84 -9.00
CA LYS A 50 -8.47 11.40 -7.60
C LYS A 50 -7.35 10.36 -7.52
N THR A 51 -7.45 9.30 -8.33
CA THR A 51 -6.40 8.29 -8.49
C THR A 51 -5.05 8.90 -8.84
N ALA A 52 -5.04 9.85 -9.78
CA ALA A 52 -3.81 10.55 -10.17
C ALA A 52 -3.16 11.31 -8.99
N ILE A 53 -3.96 11.92 -8.12
CA ILE A 53 -3.46 12.54 -6.88
C ILE A 53 -2.83 11.48 -5.96
N MET A 54 -3.49 10.34 -5.75
CA MET A 54 -2.98 9.28 -4.88
C MET A 54 -1.68 8.66 -5.43
N GLU A 55 -1.62 8.33 -6.72
CA GLU A 55 -0.41 7.82 -7.39
C GLU A 55 0.74 8.82 -7.27
N ARG A 56 0.45 10.11 -7.45
CA ARG A 56 1.43 11.20 -7.32
C ARG A 56 1.94 11.33 -5.89
N LEU A 57 1.04 11.27 -4.90
CA LEU A 57 1.38 11.31 -3.48
C LEU A 57 2.25 10.11 -3.08
N PHE A 58 1.90 8.91 -3.57
CA PHE A 58 2.72 7.72 -3.37
C PHE A 58 4.13 7.94 -3.90
N ASN A 59 4.27 8.35 -5.17
CA ASN A 59 5.58 8.58 -5.80
C ASN A 59 6.41 9.62 -5.03
N ILE A 60 5.83 10.77 -4.71
CA ILE A 60 6.53 11.83 -3.97
C ILE A 60 6.99 11.29 -2.61
N THR A 61 6.09 10.65 -1.85
CA THR A 61 6.41 10.12 -0.52
C THR A 61 7.48 9.03 -0.58
N PHE A 62 7.39 8.13 -1.57
CA PHE A 62 8.32 7.02 -1.77
C PHE A 62 9.74 7.52 -2.02
N PHE A 63 9.92 8.51 -2.88
CA PHE A 63 11.24 9.07 -3.18
C PHE A 63 11.73 10.09 -2.15
N LYS A 64 10.82 10.82 -1.50
CA LYS A 64 11.17 11.74 -0.42
C LYS A 64 11.81 11.00 0.76
N ASN A 65 11.29 9.81 1.08
CA ASN A 65 11.85 8.91 2.11
C ASN A 65 12.19 9.65 3.43
N ASP A 66 11.27 10.47 3.93
CA ASP A 66 11.50 11.33 5.10
C ASP A 66 10.88 10.78 6.38
N GLY A 67 10.76 9.45 6.48
CA GLY A 67 10.25 8.75 7.66
C GLY A 67 8.77 8.35 7.59
N VAL A 68 8.10 8.59 6.47
CA VAL A 68 6.75 8.04 6.20
C VAL A 68 6.81 7.09 5.02
N ILE A 69 6.33 5.86 5.23
CA ILE A 69 6.30 4.78 4.25
C ILE A 69 4.94 4.81 3.55
N PRO A 70 4.88 5.00 2.22
CA PRO A 70 3.62 4.97 1.51
C PRO A 70 3.21 3.53 1.20
N PHE A 71 1.94 3.21 1.44
CA PHE A 71 1.30 2.00 0.97
C PHE A 71 0.08 2.39 0.14
N TYR A 72 0.10 2.05 -1.16
CA TYR A 72 -0.99 2.31 -2.09
C TYR A 72 -1.67 0.99 -2.48
N TYR A 73 -2.99 0.95 -2.35
CA TYR A 73 -3.78 -0.20 -2.79
C TYR A 73 -5.04 0.27 -3.51
N GLU A 74 -5.28 -0.26 -4.69
CA GLU A 74 -6.48 0.02 -5.49
C GLU A 74 -7.42 -1.17 -5.42
N ILE A 75 -8.64 -0.95 -4.92
CA ILE A 75 -9.66 -1.99 -4.89
C ILE A 75 -10.23 -2.15 -6.30
N LYS A 76 -10.18 -3.38 -6.82
CA LYS A 76 -10.65 -3.69 -8.18
C LYS A 76 -12.19 -3.72 -8.23
N GLU A 77 -12.78 -3.20 -9.30
CA GLU A 77 -14.23 -3.29 -9.59
C GLU A 77 -14.61 -4.69 -10.10
N ILE A 78 -14.35 -5.73 -9.30
CA ILE A 78 -14.69 -7.12 -9.59
C ILE A 78 -15.25 -7.80 -8.34
N LYS A 79 -16.11 -8.80 -8.53
CA LYS A 79 -16.45 -9.72 -7.44
C LYS A 79 -15.22 -10.56 -7.13
N MET A 80 -14.81 -10.57 -5.88
CA MET A 80 -13.62 -11.26 -5.41
C MET A 80 -13.95 -11.89 -4.07
N TRP A 81 -13.50 -13.13 -3.85
CA TRP A 81 -13.67 -13.77 -2.56
C TRP A 81 -12.83 -13.06 -1.50
N VAL A 82 -13.34 -12.95 -0.27
CA VAL A 82 -12.70 -12.18 0.81
C VAL A 82 -11.27 -12.64 1.07
N GLY A 83 -10.99 -13.94 1.02
CA GLY A 83 -9.62 -14.41 1.22
C GLY A 83 -8.68 -14.07 0.07
N ASP A 84 -9.15 -14.06 -1.19
CA ASP A 84 -8.35 -13.61 -2.33
C ASP A 84 -7.99 -12.12 -2.20
N PHE A 85 -8.96 -11.31 -1.77
CA PHE A 85 -8.72 -9.91 -1.42
C PHE A 85 -7.66 -9.78 -0.32
N CYS A 86 -7.79 -10.57 0.75
CA CYS A 86 -6.84 -10.53 1.86
C CYS A 86 -5.42 -10.85 1.40
N VAL A 87 -5.25 -11.87 0.55
CA VAL A 87 -3.94 -12.25 0.00
C VAL A 87 -3.38 -11.14 -0.91
N ASP A 88 -4.18 -10.65 -1.87
CA ASP A 88 -3.74 -9.59 -2.80
C ASP A 88 -3.38 -8.29 -2.08
N PHE A 89 -4.18 -7.87 -1.08
CA PHE A 89 -3.89 -6.72 -0.23
C PHE A 89 -2.60 -6.91 0.58
N PHE A 90 -2.50 -8.03 1.30
CA PHE A 90 -1.38 -8.31 2.19
C PHE A 90 -0.06 -8.38 1.43
N LEU A 91 -0.02 -9.16 0.34
CA LEU A 91 1.19 -9.30 -0.46
C LEU A 91 1.55 -7.98 -1.14
N THR A 92 0.57 -7.21 -1.63
CA THR A 92 0.84 -5.85 -2.15
C THR A 92 1.48 -4.96 -1.09
N PHE A 93 1.01 -5.01 0.16
CA PHE A 93 1.63 -4.28 1.27
C PHE A 93 3.08 -4.73 1.50
N VAL A 94 3.32 -6.05 1.63
CA VAL A 94 4.66 -6.60 1.88
C VAL A 94 5.64 -6.21 0.77
N TYR A 95 5.24 -6.38 -0.50
CA TYR A 95 6.06 -6.01 -1.65
C TYR A 95 6.40 -4.52 -1.67
N GLN A 96 5.42 -3.64 -1.42
CA GLN A 96 5.67 -2.19 -1.37
C GLN A 96 6.55 -1.79 -0.18
N TYR A 97 6.36 -2.44 0.97
CA TYR A 97 7.20 -2.23 2.15
C TYR A 97 8.65 -2.62 1.86
N ILE A 98 8.89 -3.82 1.32
CA ILE A 98 10.24 -4.27 0.95
C ILE A 98 10.83 -3.32 -0.10
N ALA A 99 10.08 -2.97 -1.16
CA ALA A 99 10.54 -2.02 -2.18
C ALA A 99 10.99 -0.69 -1.58
N PHE A 100 10.23 -0.16 -0.62
CA PHE A 100 10.57 1.09 0.05
C PHE A 100 11.82 0.95 0.93
N LYS A 101 11.95 -0.16 1.67
CA LYS A 101 13.06 -0.39 2.61
C LYS A 101 14.37 -0.72 1.91
N THR A 102 14.34 -1.48 0.82
CA THR A 102 15.52 -1.88 0.03
C THR A 102 15.86 -0.87 -1.06
N ARG A 103 14.95 0.09 -1.33
CA ARG A 103 15.02 1.04 -2.45
C ARG A 103 15.01 0.36 -3.81
N ASN A 104 14.55 -0.89 -3.89
CA ASN A 104 14.42 -1.62 -5.14
C ASN A 104 12.96 -1.57 -5.65
N ILE A 105 12.73 -0.79 -6.71
CA ILE A 105 11.40 -0.63 -7.32
C ILE A 105 10.91 -1.89 -8.03
N ASP A 106 11.79 -2.85 -8.33
CA ASP A 106 11.41 -4.10 -9.00
C ASP A 106 10.43 -4.92 -8.14
N TYR A 107 10.52 -4.78 -6.81
CA TYR A 107 9.58 -5.40 -5.89
C TYR A 107 8.15 -4.83 -5.99
N LEU A 108 7.95 -3.65 -6.61
CA LEU A 108 6.61 -3.12 -6.87
C LEU A 108 5.87 -3.85 -8.00
N LYS A 109 6.61 -4.62 -8.81
CA LYS A 109 6.10 -5.39 -9.95
C LYS A 109 6.62 -6.83 -9.87
N PRO A 110 6.23 -7.59 -8.84
CA PRO A 110 6.67 -8.97 -8.72
C PRO A 110 6.15 -9.77 -9.93
N LEU A 111 6.96 -10.72 -10.40
CA LEU A 111 6.57 -11.64 -11.48
C LEU A 111 5.36 -12.49 -11.06
N GLU A 112 5.32 -12.90 -9.78
CA GLU A 112 4.26 -13.70 -9.19
C GLU A 112 3.69 -12.98 -7.96
N LYS A 113 2.52 -12.35 -8.15
CA LYS A 113 1.96 -11.42 -7.16
C LYS A 113 1.31 -12.11 -5.94
N ASN A 114 0.89 -13.36 -6.10
CA ASN A 114 0.13 -14.14 -5.10
C ASN A 114 0.83 -15.43 -4.66
N ASP A 115 2.16 -15.45 -4.68
CA ASP A 115 2.94 -16.60 -4.24
C ASP A 115 3.58 -16.35 -2.86
N PHE A 116 3.18 -17.17 -1.89
CA PHE A 116 3.74 -17.13 -0.54
C PHE A 116 5.20 -17.60 -0.51
N ASP A 117 5.59 -18.56 -1.36
CA ASP A 117 6.94 -19.11 -1.37
C ASP A 117 7.95 -18.06 -1.88
N SER A 118 7.64 -17.40 -2.99
CA SER A 118 8.42 -16.29 -3.51
C SER A 118 8.63 -15.18 -2.47
N ILE A 119 7.58 -14.74 -1.77
CA ILE A 119 7.73 -13.66 -0.79
C ILE A 119 8.49 -14.10 0.47
N LYS A 120 8.37 -15.38 0.89
CA LYS A 120 9.19 -15.95 1.97
C LYS A 120 10.67 -15.98 1.60
N GLU A 121 11.00 -16.28 0.33
CA GLU A 121 12.38 -16.23 -0.16
C GLU A 121 12.93 -14.80 -0.19
N ILE A 122 12.15 -13.86 -0.73
CA ILE A 122 12.54 -12.44 -0.80
C ILE A 122 12.75 -11.86 0.60
N THR A 123 11.82 -12.10 1.53
CA THR A 123 11.95 -11.60 2.91
C THR A 123 13.17 -12.14 3.62
N ARG A 124 13.51 -13.43 3.43
CA ARG A 124 14.73 -14.03 3.98
C ARG A 124 15.99 -13.43 3.36
N LYS A 125 16.01 -13.30 2.03
CA LYS A 125 17.15 -12.73 1.28
C LYS A 125 17.46 -11.30 1.71
N GLU A 126 16.43 -10.48 1.92
CA GLU A 126 16.56 -9.07 2.28
C GLU A 126 16.62 -8.82 3.80
N GLY A 127 16.53 -9.87 4.63
CA GLY A 127 16.68 -9.77 6.09
C GLY A 127 15.45 -9.24 6.85
N PHE A 128 14.24 -9.52 6.35
CA PHE A 128 12.97 -9.15 7.00
C PHE A 128 12.32 -10.32 7.77
N ASP A 129 13.06 -10.96 8.67
CA ASP A 129 12.58 -12.14 9.42
C ASP A 129 11.30 -11.85 10.23
N ASP A 130 11.11 -10.62 10.69
CA ASP A 130 9.88 -10.20 11.38
C ASP A 130 8.63 -10.30 10.49
N LEU A 131 8.77 -10.14 9.17
CA LEU A 131 7.67 -10.31 8.21
C LEU A 131 7.35 -11.79 8.00
N THR A 132 8.33 -12.69 8.14
CA THR A 132 8.16 -14.13 7.91
C THR A 132 7.08 -14.73 8.82
N ALA A 133 7.03 -14.34 10.10
CA ALA A 133 6.00 -14.80 11.02
C ALA A 133 4.59 -14.36 10.60
N LEU A 134 4.45 -13.12 10.11
CA LEU A 134 3.18 -12.59 9.63
C LEU A 134 2.75 -13.28 8.33
N ILE A 135 3.70 -13.49 7.41
CA ILE A 135 3.47 -14.23 6.15
C ILE A 135 2.98 -15.65 6.45
N HIS A 136 3.64 -16.38 7.36
CA HIS A 136 3.21 -17.71 7.76
C HIS A 136 1.81 -17.71 8.37
N SER A 137 1.46 -16.71 9.19
CA SER A 137 0.13 -16.60 9.80
C SER A 137 -0.97 -16.37 8.75
N VAL A 138 -0.69 -15.54 7.75
CA VAL A 138 -1.63 -15.26 6.65
C VAL A 138 -1.78 -16.48 5.75
N GLU A 139 -0.68 -17.13 5.35
CA GLU A 139 -0.68 -18.35 4.54
C GLU A 139 -1.42 -19.48 5.24
N TYR A 140 -1.17 -19.71 6.53
CA TYR A 140 -1.88 -20.71 7.33
C TYR A 140 -3.38 -20.43 7.38
N SER A 141 -3.78 -19.18 7.66
CA SER A 141 -5.20 -18.82 7.76
C SER A 141 -5.92 -18.92 6.42
N PHE A 142 -5.25 -18.60 5.31
CA PHE A 142 -5.79 -18.75 3.97
C PHE A 142 -5.96 -20.22 3.58
N THR A 143 -4.94 -21.04 3.78
CA THR A 143 -4.95 -22.48 3.41
C THR A 143 -5.94 -23.31 4.22
N HIS A 144 -6.26 -22.89 5.44
CA HIS A 144 -7.23 -23.56 6.30
C HIS A 144 -8.62 -22.91 6.28
N GLU A 145 -8.85 -21.92 5.40
CA GLU A 145 -10.14 -21.21 5.27
C GLU A 145 -10.60 -20.51 6.55
N HIS A 146 -9.67 -20.06 7.41
CA HIS A 146 -9.97 -19.28 8.61
C HIS A 146 -10.22 -17.80 8.25
N VAL A 147 -11.30 -17.53 7.51
CA VAL A 147 -11.56 -16.23 6.88
C VAL A 147 -11.55 -15.06 7.87
N ASP A 148 -12.18 -15.20 9.04
CA ASP A 148 -12.23 -14.12 10.03
C ASP A 148 -10.84 -13.80 10.61
N ILE A 149 -10.02 -14.84 10.85
CA ILE A 149 -8.65 -14.68 11.35
C ILE A 149 -7.78 -14.05 10.26
N LEU A 150 -7.93 -14.51 9.01
CA LEU A 150 -7.24 -13.97 7.85
C LEU A 150 -7.54 -12.47 7.68
N TRP A 151 -8.83 -12.11 7.67
CA TRP A 151 -9.28 -10.72 7.53
C TRP A 151 -8.69 -9.82 8.62
N ASN A 152 -8.80 -10.23 9.88
CA ASN A 152 -8.28 -9.46 11.01
C ASN A 152 -6.76 -9.32 10.94
N THR A 153 -6.04 -10.39 10.61
CA THR A 153 -4.58 -10.38 10.49
C THR A 153 -4.12 -9.43 9.38
N VAL A 154 -4.75 -9.49 8.21
CA VAL A 154 -4.38 -8.68 7.05
C VAL A 154 -4.70 -7.21 7.24
N ARG A 155 -5.90 -6.88 7.77
CA ARG A 155 -6.30 -5.49 8.02
C ARG A 155 -5.36 -4.79 9.01
N GLU A 156 -4.87 -5.51 10.01
CA GLU A 156 -3.96 -4.99 11.04
C GLU A 156 -2.48 -5.05 10.64
N ALA A 157 -2.13 -5.69 9.52
CA ALA A 157 -0.74 -5.91 9.13
C ALA A 157 0.07 -4.60 9.00
N PRO A 158 -0.40 -3.55 8.30
CA PRO A 158 0.33 -2.28 8.24
C PRO A 158 0.52 -1.64 9.61
N LEU A 159 -0.50 -1.66 10.48
CA LEU A 159 -0.41 -1.10 11.83
C LEU A 159 0.58 -1.89 12.70
N THR A 160 0.51 -3.22 12.63
CA THR A 160 1.38 -4.12 13.40
C THR A 160 2.84 -3.89 13.05
N ILE A 161 3.17 -3.77 11.76
CA ILE A 161 4.54 -3.49 11.31
C ILE A 161 4.98 -2.09 11.72
N ALA A 162 4.14 -1.07 11.50
CA ALA A 162 4.41 0.30 11.93
C ALA A 162 4.76 0.36 13.42
N HIS A 163 3.97 -0.29 14.27
CA HIS A 163 4.20 -0.33 15.72
C HIS A 163 5.49 -1.07 16.09
N ARG A 164 5.71 -2.28 15.56
CA ARG A 164 6.89 -3.11 15.89
C ARG A 164 8.20 -2.46 15.44
N LYS A 165 8.19 -1.80 14.28
CA LYS A 165 9.38 -1.17 13.69
C LYS A 165 9.55 0.30 14.11
N LYS A 166 8.58 0.89 14.82
CA LYS A 166 8.52 2.31 15.17
C LYS A 166 8.59 3.19 13.92
N GLU A 167 7.77 2.84 12.93
CA GLU A 167 7.70 3.49 11.63
C GLU A 167 6.31 4.10 11.41
N PHE A 168 6.23 5.10 10.54
CA PHE A 168 4.97 5.68 10.12
C PHE A 168 4.60 5.15 8.73
N ILE A 169 3.40 4.59 8.60
CA ILE A 169 2.89 4.08 7.33
C ILE A 169 1.62 4.84 6.96
N VAL A 170 1.63 5.48 5.79
CA VAL A 170 0.42 6.11 5.23
C VAL A 170 -0.26 5.13 4.29
N GLN A 171 -1.50 4.75 4.61
CA GLN A 171 -2.32 3.87 3.78
C GLN A 171 -3.17 4.71 2.83
N MET A 172 -2.95 4.55 1.53
CA MET A 172 -3.65 5.21 0.43
C MET A 172 -4.52 4.17 -0.28
N ILE A 173 -5.78 4.08 0.13
CA ILE A 173 -6.73 3.12 -0.43
C ILE A 173 -7.60 3.81 -1.49
N ASP A 174 -7.41 3.42 -2.75
CA ASP A 174 -8.15 3.95 -3.88
C ASP A 174 -9.37 3.06 -4.21
N GLU A 175 -10.38 3.70 -4.79
CA GLU A 175 -11.63 3.07 -5.20
C GLU A 175 -12.32 2.26 -4.07
N PHE A 176 -12.19 2.73 -2.83
CA PHE A 176 -12.65 2.04 -1.62
C PHE A 176 -14.15 1.71 -1.60
N GLN A 177 -14.97 2.39 -2.40
CA GLN A 177 -16.40 2.06 -2.51
C GLN A 177 -16.67 0.64 -3.05
N PHE A 178 -15.68 0.02 -3.72
CA PHE A 178 -15.81 -1.35 -4.21
C PHE A 178 -15.60 -2.40 -3.11
N LEU A 179 -15.24 -1.98 -1.88
CA LEU A 179 -15.17 -2.90 -0.74
C LEU A 179 -16.51 -3.60 -0.47
N ASN A 180 -17.63 -2.93 -0.78
CA ASN A 180 -18.99 -3.47 -0.63
C ASN A 180 -19.37 -4.53 -1.69
N ALA A 181 -18.52 -4.78 -2.68
CA ALA A 181 -18.76 -5.75 -3.75
C ALA A 181 -18.14 -7.13 -3.48
N MET A 182 -17.47 -7.30 -2.33
CA MET A 182 -16.90 -8.55 -1.83
C MET A 182 -17.95 -9.43 -1.13
#